data_AF-A0A4Q3C0K9-F1
#
_entry.id   AF-A0A4Q3C0K9-F1
#
_cell.length_a   1.000
_cell.length_b   1.000
_cell.length_c   1.000
_cell.angle_alpha   90.00
_cell.angle_beta   90.00
_cell.angle_gamma   90.00
#
_symmetry.space_group_name_H-M   'P 1'
#
loop_
_entity.id
_entity.type
_entity.pdbx_description
1 polymer ?
#
loop_
_entity_poly.entity_id
_entity_poly.type
_entity_poly.pdbx_seq_one_letter_code
_entity_poly.pdbx_strand_id
1 'polypeptide(L)' 'MRTDGLRTAQLVALFLPLALIAGALGSQYFVGLFPCEMCHWQRWPHYAAIIVA' A
#
# COMPACT_ATOMS: atom_id res chain seq x y z
N MET A 1 17.21 15.61 15.82
CA MET A 1 15.78 15.85 16.14
C MET A 1 14.91 16.28 14.96
N ARG A 2 15.35 17.07 13.96
CA ARG A 2 14.51 17.33 12.76
C ARG A 2 14.68 16.27 11.65
N THR A 3 15.82 15.59 11.61
CA THR A 3 16.12 14.47 10.71
C THR A 3 15.38 13.18 11.08
N ASP A 4 15.11 12.98 12.37
CA ASP A 4 14.46 11.75 12.87
C ASP A 4 13.01 11.66 12.39
N GLY A 5 12.28 12.78 12.42
CA GLY A 5 10.91 12.84 11.92
C GLY A 5 10.79 12.61 10.40
N LEU A 6 11.78 13.07 9.61
CA LEU A 6 11.80 12.83 8.17
C LEU A 6 12.04 11.35 7.84
N ARG A 7 12.94 10.68 8.56
CA ARG A 7 13.13 9.23 8.44
C ARG A 7 11.84 8.48 8.74
N THR A 8 11.16 8.83 9.83
CA THR A 8 9.88 8.19 10.18
C THR A 8 8.83 8.44 9.09
N ALA A 9 8.75 9.65 8.54
CA ALA A 9 7.83 9.97 7.46
C ALA A 9 8.12 9.15 6.19
N GLN A 10 9.39 8.97 5.82
CA GLN A 10 9.78 8.11 4.70
C GLN A 10 9.39 6.65 4.92
N LEU A 11 9.61 6.12 6.13
CA LEU A 11 9.20 4.76 6.47
C LEU A 11 7.68 4.60 6.38
N VAL A 12 6.92 5.55 6.89
CA VAL A 12 5.44 5.51 6.80
C VAL A 12 4.99 5.57 5.35
N ALA A 13 5.62 6.42 4.52
CA ALA A 13 5.28 6.56 3.11
C ALA A 13 5.47 5.26 2.31
N LEU A 14 6.46 4.43 2.67
CA LEU A 14 6.69 3.13 2.05
C LEU A 14 5.81 2.03 2.67
N PHE A 15 5.83 1.88 3.99
CA PHE A 15 5.22 0.72 4.67
C PHE A 15 3.70 0.78 4.74
N LEU A 16 3.10 1.98 4.83
CA LEU A 16 1.65 2.12 4.89
C LEU A 16 0.94 1.60 3.63
N PRO A 17 1.26 2.05 2.40
CA PRO A 17 0.63 1.50 1.20
C PRO A 17 0.93 0.02 1.00
N LEU A 18 2.13 -0.43 1.38
CA LEU A 18 2.53 -1.85 1.28
C LEU A 18 1.66 -2.73 2.18
N ALA A 19 1.41 -2.31 3.42
CA ALA A 19 0.51 -3.00 4.33
C ALA A 19 -0.94 -3.04 3.83
N LEU A 20 -1.45 -1.93 3.28
CA LEU A 20 -2.82 -1.88 2.72
C LEU A 20 -2.97 -2.82 1.52
N ILE A 21 -1.97 -2.84 0.63
CA ILE A 21 -1.95 -3.75 -0.53
C ILE A 21 -1.89 -5.21 -0.09
N ALA A 22 -1.07 -5.53 0.92
CA ALA A 22 -0.98 -6.87 1.48
C ALA A 22 -2.32 -7.31 2.10
N GLY A 23 -2.99 -6.42 2.84
CA GLY A 23 -4.32 -6.69 3.38
C GLY A 23 -5.36 -6.95 2.30
N ALA A 24 -5.36 -6.17 1.22
CA ALA A 24 -6.26 -6.38 0.07
C ALA A 24 -5.99 -7.69 -0.68
N LEU A 25 -4.73 -8.09 -0.85
CA LEU A 25 -4.39 -9.40 -1.39
C LEU A 25 -4.79 -10.53 -0.48
N GLY A 26 -4.61 -10.31 0.82
CA GLY A 26 -4.98 -11.30 1.82
C GLY A 26 -6.49 -11.54 1.79
N SER A 27 -7.30 -10.50 1.71
CA SER A 27 -8.74 -10.66 1.62
C SER A 27 -9.19 -11.26 0.27
N GLN A 28 -8.47 -10.98 -0.82
CA GLN A 28 -8.73 -11.59 -2.12
C GLN A 28 -8.41 -13.10 -2.14
N TYR A 29 -7.25 -13.50 -1.62
CA TYR A 29 -6.76 -14.88 -1.75
C TYR A 29 -7.07 -15.78 -0.54
N PHE A 30 -7.16 -15.24 0.68
CA PHE A 30 -7.49 -16.03 1.88
C PHE A 30 -8.99 -16.04 2.19
N VAL A 31 -9.70 -14.92 1.96
CA VAL A 31 -11.13 -14.80 2.27
C VAL A 31 -12.02 -14.96 1.03
N GLY A 32 -11.44 -14.84 -0.17
CA GLY A 32 -12.17 -15.02 -1.44
C GLY A 32 -12.99 -13.81 -1.87
N LEU A 33 -12.63 -12.60 -1.41
CA LEU A 33 -13.30 -11.37 -1.86
C LEU A 33 -12.85 -11.01 -3.28
N PHE A 34 -13.76 -11.18 -4.23
CA PHE A 34 -13.49 -10.82 -5.63
C PHE A 34 -13.47 -9.29 -5.80
N PRO A 35 -12.38 -8.74 -6.37
CA PRO A 35 -12.31 -7.31 -6.62
C PRO A 35 -13.19 -6.92 -7.80
N CYS A 36 -13.71 -5.69 -7.77
CA CYS A 36 -14.30 -5.05 -8.94
C CYS A 36 -13.25 -4.25 -9.72
N GLU A 37 -13.60 -3.79 -10.91
CA GLU A 37 -12.69 -3.03 -11.76
C GLU A 37 -12.19 -1.74 -11.10
N MET A 38 -13.07 -1.03 -10.37
CA MET A 38 -12.70 0.16 -9.58
C MET A 38 -11.65 -0.15 -8.50
N CYS A 39 -11.67 -1.34 -7.90
CA CYS A 39 -10.65 -1.73 -6.92
C CYS A 39 -9.26 -1.80 -7.58
N HIS A 40 -9.17 -2.30 -8.82
CA HIS A 40 -7.90 -2.32 -9.55
C HIS A 40 -7.41 -0.91 -9.88
N TRP A 41 -8.32 -0.01 -10.30
CA TRP A 41 -8.00 1.40 -10.54
C TRP A 41 -7.45 2.12 -9.31
N GLN A 42 -8.03 1.89 -8.12
CA GLN A 42 -7.53 2.47 -6.87
C GLN A 42 -6.19 1.88 -6.43
N ARG A 43 -5.91 0.64 -6.84
CA ARG A 43 -4.73 -0.11 -6.40
C ARG A 43 -3.48 0.19 -7.22
N TRP A 44 -3.63 0.47 -8.52
CA TRP A 44 -2.52 0.82 -9.42
C TRP A 44 -1.63 1.97 -8.91
N PRO A 45 -2.17 3.10 -8.43
CA PRO A 45 -1.35 4.17 -7.85
C PRO A 45 -0.51 3.71 -6.67
N HIS A 46 -1.04 2.81 -5.84
CA HIS A 46 -0.31 2.31 -4.66
C HIS A 46 0.84 1.38 -5.07
N TYR A 47 0.67 0.57 -6.10
CA TYR A 47 1.79 -0.20 -6.66
C TYR A 47 2.89 0.71 -7.21
N ALA A 48 2.50 1.74 -7.97
CA ALA A 48 3.46 2.71 -8.50
C ALA A 48 4.18 3.44 -7.36
N ALA A 49 3.45 3.87 -6.33
CA ALA A 49 4.02 4.52 -5.16
C ALA A 49 5.02 3.62 -4.42
N ILE A 50 4.71 2.33 -4.22
CA ILE A 50 5.63 1.38 -3.57
C ILE A 50 6.92 1.18 -4.37
N ILE A 51 6.85 1.21 -5.71
CA ILE A 51 8.03 1.05 -6.57
C ILE A 51 8.94 2.28 -6.52
N VAL A 52 8.38 3.47 -6.34
CA VAL A 52 9.09 4.76 -6.45
C VAL A 52 9.50 5.34 -5.09
N ALA A 53 8.84 4.96 -4.00
CA ALA A 53 9.10 5.41 -2.63
C ALA A 53 10.44 4.92 -2.08
#